data_AF-A0A9E0RTP0-F1
#
_entry.id   AF-A0A9E0RTP0-F1
#
_cell.length_a   1.000
_cell.length_b   1.000
_cell.length_c   1.000
_cell.angle_alpha   90.00
_cell.angle_beta   90.00
_cell.angle_gamma   90.00
#
_symmetry.space_group_name_H-M   'P 1'
#
loop_
_entity.id
_entity.type
_entity.pdbx_description
1 polymer ?
#
loop_
_entity_poly.entity_id
_entity_poly.type
_entity_poly.pdbx_seq_one_letter_code
_entity_poly.pdbx_strand_id
1 'polypeptide(L)'
;MRLILAGLAGTLLLSACGSTPSAEETLAQNCTTTFGDDAEFFDQFIRDSRLDSIETFCDCYASNVATSETLLAIHQTSLTALLDARGDGSADVQQEARAVFGRIDNGELEGLTRQQFDDVGEYLEDIGQGLSETGTCPTL
;
A
#
# COMPACT_ATOMS: atom_id res chain seq x y z
N MET A 1 -46.86 -19.89 41.48
CA MET A 1 -46.74 -18.80 42.46
C MET A 1 -45.34 -18.86 43.07
N ARG A 2 -44.61 -17.74 43.06
CA ARG A 2 -43.24 -17.46 43.63
C ARG A 2 -42.05 -18.03 42.84
N LEU A 3 -41.32 -17.22 42.05
CA LEU A 3 -40.24 -16.24 42.37
C LEU A 3 -38.95 -16.95 42.82
N ILE A 4 -37.80 -16.77 42.17
CA ILE A 4 -36.77 -15.72 42.36
C ILE A 4 -35.80 -15.80 41.14
N LEU A 5 -35.62 -14.75 40.32
CA LEU A 5 -34.71 -13.59 40.43
C LEU A 5 -33.20 -13.89 40.20
N ALA A 6 -32.65 -13.10 39.26
CA ALA A 6 -31.29 -12.58 39.16
C ALA A 6 -30.15 -13.50 38.67
N GLY A 7 -29.60 -13.12 37.52
CA GLY A 7 -28.30 -12.43 37.56
C GLY A 7 -27.13 -13.09 36.83
N LEU A 8 -26.66 -12.37 35.80
CA LEU A 8 -25.25 -12.16 35.45
C LEU A 8 -24.44 -13.35 34.88
N ALA A 9 -24.37 -13.39 33.55
CA ALA A 9 -23.12 -13.55 32.80
C ALA A 9 -23.45 -13.09 31.36
N GLY A 10 -23.06 -11.90 30.90
CA GLY A 10 -21.66 -11.50 30.86
C GLY A 10 -20.89 -12.33 29.84
N THR A 11 -21.42 -12.55 28.64
CA THR A 11 -20.64 -13.02 27.50
C THR A 11 -20.49 -11.89 26.52
N LEU A 12 -19.36 -11.19 26.70
CA LEU A 12 -18.59 -10.46 25.70
C LEU A 12 -19.09 -10.71 24.28
N LEU A 13 -20.01 -9.86 23.81
CA LEU A 13 -20.04 -9.54 22.38
C LEU A 13 -18.74 -8.78 22.14
N LEU A 14 -17.69 -9.52 21.80
CA LEU A 14 -16.57 -9.02 21.03
C LEU A 14 -17.17 -8.56 19.70
N SER A 15 -17.81 -7.39 19.70
CA SER A 15 -17.94 -6.58 18.51
C SER A 15 -16.57 -5.98 18.22
N ALA A 16 -15.59 -6.85 17.95
CA ALA A 16 -14.60 -6.53 16.95
C ALA A 16 -15.36 -6.58 15.61
N CYS A 17 -16.22 -5.59 15.37
CA CYS A 17 -16.47 -5.10 14.03
C CYS A 17 -15.15 -4.45 13.57
N GLY A 18 -14.12 -5.27 13.37
CA GLY A 18 -13.02 -4.85 12.52
C GLY A 18 -13.60 -4.88 11.12
N SER A 19 -14.03 -3.72 10.63
CA SER A 19 -14.32 -3.54 9.21
C SER A 19 -13.12 -4.12 8.47
N THR A 20 -13.34 -5.10 7.59
CA THR A 20 -12.29 -5.47 6.65
C THR A 20 -11.91 -4.21 5.89
N PRO A 21 -10.62 -3.79 5.90
CA PRO A 21 -10.22 -2.57 5.20
C PRO A 21 -10.63 -2.67 3.74
N SER A 22 -11.05 -1.55 3.18
CA SER A 22 -11.34 -1.45 1.76
C SER A 22 -10.06 -1.75 0.95
N ALA A 23 -10.23 -2.06 -0.33
CA ALA A 23 -9.09 -2.36 -1.20
C ALA A 23 -8.19 -1.12 -1.40
N GLU A 24 -8.77 0.08 -1.39
CA GLU A 24 -8.07 1.37 -1.38
C GLU A 24 -7.25 1.54 -0.09
N GLU A 25 -7.86 1.33 1.09
CA GLU A 25 -7.15 1.41 2.37
C GLU A 25 -6.01 0.39 2.46
N THR A 26 -6.23 -0.82 1.93
CA THR A 26 -5.19 -1.87 1.86
C THR A 26 -4.03 -1.44 0.95
N LEU A 27 -4.33 -0.82 -0.20
CA LEU A 27 -3.30 -0.34 -1.11
C LEU A 27 -2.48 0.79 -0.50
N ALA A 28 -3.15 1.75 0.16
CA ALA A 28 -2.48 2.84 0.88
C ALA A 28 -1.56 2.29 1.99
N GLN A 29 -2.04 1.31 2.78
CA GLN A 29 -1.25 0.67 3.83
C GLN A 29 -0.02 -0.06 3.28
N ASN A 30 -0.17 -0.80 2.16
CA ASN A 30 0.96 -1.47 1.52
C ASN A 30 1.99 -0.46 0.98
N CYS A 31 1.53 0.65 0.40
CA CYS A 31 2.41 1.73 -0.04
C CYS A 31 3.18 2.31 1.14
N THR A 32 2.50 2.69 2.23
CA THR A 32 3.14 3.25 3.43
C THR A 32 4.13 2.27 4.04
N THR A 33 3.82 0.97 4.07
CA THR A 33 4.73 -0.05 4.60
C THR A 33 5.95 -0.24 3.69
N THR A 34 5.75 -0.19 2.37
CA THR A 34 6.85 -0.33 1.39
C THR A 34 7.83 0.81 1.53
N PHE A 35 7.35 2.05 1.64
CA PHE A 35 8.22 3.23 1.58
C PHE A 35 8.54 3.86 2.94
N GLY A 36 7.83 3.50 4.01
CA GLY A 36 7.94 4.15 5.32
C GLY A 36 9.24 3.88 6.06
N ASP A 37 9.87 2.73 5.83
CA ASP A 37 11.15 2.36 6.44
C ASP A 37 12.37 2.65 5.55
N ASP A 38 12.15 2.99 4.28
CA ASP A 38 13.21 3.39 3.34
C ASP A 38 13.51 4.88 3.55
N ALA A 39 14.38 5.17 4.53
CA ALA A 39 14.74 6.54 4.88
C ALA A 39 15.40 7.31 3.72
N GLU A 40 16.02 6.65 2.75
CA GLU A 40 16.66 7.31 1.61
C GLU A 40 15.63 7.70 0.55
N PHE A 41 14.72 6.78 0.20
CA PHE A 41 13.55 7.08 -0.61
C PHE A 41 12.69 8.17 0.06
N PHE A 42 12.41 8.02 1.34
CA PHE A 42 11.61 8.99 2.10
C PHE A 42 12.31 10.36 2.14
N ASP A 43 13.61 10.44 2.43
CA ASP A 43 14.30 11.72 2.57
C ASP A 43 14.62 12.41 1.23
N GLN A 44 14.79 11.68 0.12
CA GLN A 44 14.86 12.30 -1.21
C GLN A 44 13.46 12.69 -1.69
N PHE A 45 12.52 11.75 -1.68
CA PHE A 45 11.22 11.94 -2.31
C PHE A 45 10.36 12.93 -1.54
N ILE A 46 10.24 12.84 -0.21
CA ILE A 46 9.41 13.79 0.57
C ILE A 46 10.05 15.18 0.59
N ARG A 47 11.38 15.27 0.73
CA ARG A 47 12.10 16.55 0.85
C ARG A 47 12.12 17.31 -0.48
N ASP A 48 12.37 16.62 -1.59
CA ASP A 48 12.35 17.23 -2.91
C ASP A 48 10.91 17.51 -3.35
N SER A 49 9.96 16.65 -2.96
CA SER A 49 8.54 16.81 -3.30
C SER A 49 7.77 17.77 -2.39
N ARG A 50 8.38 18.30 -1.31
CA ARG A 50 7.70 19.16 -0.30
C ARG A 50 6.41 18.54 0.25
N LEU A 51 6.39 17.22 0.37
CA LEU A 51 5.23 16.50 0.89
C LEU A 51 5.22 16.55 2.41
N ASP A 52 4.03 16.58 3.00
CA ASP A 52 3.89 16.64 4.46
C ASP A 52 4.15 15.27 5.11
N SER A 53 3.83 14.16 4.43
CA SER A 53 4.07 12.79 4.91
C SER A 53 3.95 11.73 3.82
N ILE A 54 4.49 10.52 4.08
CA ILE A 54 4.32 9.37 3.19
C ILE A 54 2.87 8.89 3.13
N GLU A 55 2.11 9.02 4.22
CA GLU A 55 0.70 8.68 4.26
C GLU A 55 -0.10 9.58 3.29
N THR A 56 0.21 10.87 3.23
CA THR A 56 -0.43 11.80 2.29
C THR A 56 -0.19 11.37 0.83
N PHE A 57 1.03 10.94 0.52
CA PHE A 57 1.38 10.41 -0.79
C PHE A 57 0.64 9.10 -1.10
N CYS A 58 0.69 8.14 -0.17
CA CYS A 58 0.11 6.82 -0.36
C CYS A 58 -1.42 6.83 -0.42
N ASP A 59 -2.08 7.72 0.33
CA ASP A 59 -3.53 7.94 0.24
C ASP A 59 -3.90 8.52 -1.13
N CYS A 60 -3.14 9.52 -1.62
CA CYS A 60 -3.36 10.09 -2.93
C CYS A 60 -3.17 9.06 -4.06
N TYR A 61 -2.08 8.30 -4.00
CA TYR A 61 -1.81 7.20 -4.92
C TYR A 61 -2.95 6.17 -4.91
N ALA A 62 -3.37 5.71 -3.73
CA ALA A 62 -4.42 4.71 -3.62
C ALA A 62 -5.75 5.21 -4.19
N SER A 63 -6.13 6.46 -3.93
CA SER A 63 -7.37 7.05 -4.44
C SER A 63 -7.43 7.13 -5.97
N ASN A 64 -6.28 7.37 -6.62
CA ASN A 64 -6.16 7.40 -8.07
C ASN A 64 -6.31 5.98 -8.68
N VAL A 65 -5.64 5.01 -8.07
CA VAL A 65 -5.65 3.61 -8.53
C VAL A 65 -6.99 2.92 -8.28
N ALA A 66 -7.66 3.20 -7.16
CA ALA A 66 -8.90 2.55 -6.75
C ALA A 66 -10.09 2.79 -7.70
N THR A 67 -9.95 3.71 -8.65
CA THR A 67 -10.96 3.97 -9.69
C THR A 67 -11.10 2.86 -10.74
N SER A 68 -10.12 1.94 -10.81
CA SER A 68 -10.09 0.82 -11.76
C SER A 68 -9.71 -0.49 -11.07
N GLU A 69 -10.59 -1.50 -11.14
CA GLU A 69 -10.32 -2.84 -10.56
C GLU A 69 -9.05 -3.49 -11.14
N THR A 70 -8.76 -3.25 -12.43
CA THR A 70 -7.56 -3.82 -13.08
C THR A 70 -6.28 -3.13 -12.59
N LEU A 71 -6.29 -1.80 -12.48
CA LEU A 71 -5.14 -1.07 -11.93
C LEU A 71 -4.94 -1.46 -10.47
N LEU A 72 -6.01 -1.48 -9.69
CA LEU A 72 -5.98 -1.89 -8.30
C LEU A 72 -5.33 -3.27 -8.10
N ALA A 73 -5.70 -4.27 -8.91
CA ALA A 73 -5.08 -5.59 -8.84
C ALA A 73 -3.58 -5.56 -9.15
N ILE A 74 -3.16 -4.92 -10.24
CA ILE A 74 -1.75 -4.82 -10.66
C ILE A 74 -0.91 -4.13 -9.58
N HIS A 75 -1.39 -3.00 -9.07
CA HIS A 75 -0.68 -2.19 -8.09
C HIS A 75 -0.63 -2.88 -6.72
N GLN A 76 -1.69 -3.58 -6.31
CA GLN A 76 -1.67 -4.40 -5.09
C GLN A 76 -0.69 -5.57 -5.20
N THR A 77 -0.69 -6.30 -6.33
CA THR A 77 0.25 -7.40 -6.56
C THR A 77 1.69 -6.89 -6.56
N SER A 78 1.95 -5.74 -7.18
CA SER A 78 3.28 -5.14 -7.27
C SER A 78 3.83 -4.73 -5.90
N LEU A 79 3.05 -4.00 -5.10
CA LEU A 79 3.47 -3.62 -3.74
C LEU A 79 3.61 -4.83 -2.81
N THR A 80 2.74 -5.83 -2.93
CA THR A 80 2.87 -7.08 -2.17
C THR A 80 4.16 -7.82 -2.56
N ALA A 81 4.50 -7.86 -3.84
CA ALA A 81 5.73 -8.50 -4.30
C ALA A 81 7.00 -7.80 -3.76
N LEU A 82 6.98 -6.46 -3.64
CA LEU A 82 8.04 -5.69 -2.99
C LEU A 82 8.15 -6.02 -1.49
N LEU A 83 7.03 -6.03 -0.77
CA LEU A 83 6.99 -6.39 0.65
C LEU A 83 7.47 -7.83 0.90
N ASP A 84 7.08 -8.78 0.05
CA ASP A 84 7.57 -10.15 0.09
C ASP A 84 9.08 -10.24 -0.14
N ALA A 85 9.61 -9.41 -1.06
CA ALA A 85 11.04 -9.39 -1.40
C ALA A 85 11.91 -8.74 -0.31
N ARG A 86 11.33 -7.84 0.49
CA ARG A 86 12.00 -7.13 1.58
C ARG A 86 12.56 -8.07 2.65
N GLY A 87 11.82 -9.12 3.00
CA GLY A 87 12.18 -10.02 4.10
C GLY A 87 12.45 -9.29 5.43
N ASP A 88 13.21 -9.91 6.35
CA ASP A 88 13.47 -9.36 7.70
C ASP A 88 14.62 -8.33 7.76
N GLY A 89 15.17 -7.83 6.64
CA GLY A 89 16.43 -7.06 6.70
C GLY A 89 16.84 -6.16 5.54
N SER A 90 16.02 -5.99 4.49
CA SER A 90 16.24 -4.94 3.49
C SER A 90 15.36 -3.73 3.80
N ALA A 91 15.87 -2.53 3.55
CA ALA A 91 15.06 -1.31 3.47
C ALA A 91 15.28 -0.59 2.12
N ASP A 92 15.95 -1.24 1.16
CA ASP A 92 16.26 -0.68 -0.17
C ASP A 92 15.23 -1.19 -1.18
N VAL A 93 14.28 -0.33 -1.55
CA VAL A 93 13.24 -0.67 -2.52
C VAL A 93 13.82 -1.03 -3.89
N GLN A 94 14.98 -0.49 -4.29
CA GLN A 94 15.60 -0.85 -5.56
C GLN A 94 16.15 -2.28 -5.55
N GLN A 95 16.68 -2.74 -4.42
CA GLN A 95 17.08 -4.13 -4.25
C GLN A 95 15.86 -5.06 -4.32
N GLU A 96 14.76 -4.67 -3.68
CA GLU A 96 13.50 -5.40 -3.69
C GLU A 96 12.92 -5.49 -5.11
N ALA A 97 12.89 -4.38 -5.84
CA ALA A 97 12.44 -4.34 -7.24
C ALA A 97 13.26 -5.29 -8.13
N ARG A 98 14.59 -5.35 -7.95
CA ARG A 98 15.46 -6.31 -8.66
C ARG A 98 15.08 -7.77 -8.37
N ALA A 99 14.76 -8.09 -7.11
CA ALA A 99 14.30 -9.43 -6.74
C ALA A 99 12.92 -9.74 -7.34
N VAL A 100 12.00 -8.77 -7.36
CA VAL A 100 10.69 -8.90 -8.01
C VAL A 100 10.83 -9.18 -9.50
N PHE A 101 11.72 -8.49 -10.23
CA PHE A 101 11.98 -8.82 -11.64
C PHE A 101 12.44 -10.26 -11.83
N GLY A 102 13.31 -10.77 -10.96
CA GLY A 102 13.71 -12.17 -10.99
C GLY A 102 12.52 -13.13 -10.82
N ARG A 103 11.59 -12.82 -9.91
CA ARG A 103 10.36 -13.61 -9.69
C ARG A 103 9.42 -13.55 -10.90
N ILE A 104 9.27 -12.38 -11.53
CA ILE A 104 8.49 -12.22 -12.77
C ILE A 104 9.11 -13.05 -13.89
N ASP A 105 10.42 -12.93 -14.11
CA ASP A 105 11.13 -13.63 -15.18
C ASP A 105 11.10 -15.16 -15.01
N ASN A 106 11.03 -15.64 -13.76
CA ASN A 106 10.84 -17.05 -13.41
C ASN A 106 9.39 -17.54 -13.48
N GLY A 107 8.41 -16.64 -13.68
CA GLY A 107 6.98 -16.96 -13.70
C GLY A 107 6.37 -17.22 -12.32
N GLU A 108 7.00 -16.76 -11.24
CA GLU A 108 6.53 -16.95 -9.85
C GLU A 108 5.42 -15.95 -9.46
N LEU A 109 5.24 -14.88 -10.24
CA LEU A 109 4.21 -13.87 -10.07
C LEU A 109 3.20 -13.94 -11.21
N GLU A 110 2.28 -14.90 -11.12
CA GLU A 110 1.23 -15.09 -12.13
C GLU A 110 0.37 -13.82 -12.25
N GLY A 111 0.19 -13.33 -13.49
CA GLY A 111 -0.64 -12.16 -13.78
C GLY A 111 0.07 -10.80 -13.67
N LEU A 112 1.34 -10.78 -13.30
CA LEU A 112 2.17 -9.57 -13.30
C LEU A 112 3.29 -9.70 -14.34
N THR A 113 3.28 -8.82 -15.34
CA THR A 113 4.38 -8.69 -16.30
C THR A 113 5.39 -7.65 -15.85
N ARG A 114 6.60 -7.71 -16.42
CA ARG A 114 7.64 -6.71 -16.15
C ARG A 114 7.19 -5.29 -16.51
N GLN A 115 6.55 -5.13 -17.67
CA GLN A 115 6.01 -3.84 -18.09
C GLN A 115 4.99 -3.31 -17.07
N GLN A 116 4.05 -4.14 -16.61
CA GLN A 116 3.06 -3.71 -15.63
C GLN A 116 3.69 -3.31 -14.29
N PHE A 117 4.77 -3.98 -13.88
CA PHE A 117 5.50 -3.60 -12.67
C PHE A 117 6.28 -2.29 -12.85
N ASP A 118 6.90 -2.09 -14.01
CA ASP A 118 7.57 -0.84 -14.37
C ASP A 118 6.56 0.33 -14.42
N ASP A 119 5.38 0.11 -15.03
CA ASP A 119 4.29 1.10 -15.10
C ASP A 119 3.81 1.52 -13.69
N VAL A 120 3.85 0.62 -12.70
CA VAL A 120 3.51 0.96 -11.30
C VAL A 120 4.55 1.93 -10.71
N GLY A 121 5.84 1.73 -11.02
CA GLY A 121 6.91 2.65 -10.63
C GLY A 121 6.72 4.04 -11.23
N GLU A 122 6.48 4.11 -12.54
CA GLU A 122 6.19 5.37 -13.24
C GLU A 122 4.95 6.08 -12.65
N TYR A 123 3.89 5.32 -12.33
CA TYR A 123 2.69 5.88 -11.72
C TYR A 123 2.95 6.51 -10.34
N LEU A 124 3.78 5.86 -9.51
CA LEU A 124 4.18 6.41 -8.21
C LEU A 124 5.00 7.71 -8.37
N GLU A 125 5.91 7.75 -9.36
CA GLU A 125 6.69 8.94 -9.71
C GLU A 125 5.78 10.09 -10.17
N ASP A 126 4.83 9.83 -11.07
CA ASP A 126 3.87 10.82 -11.58
C ASP A 126 2.99 11.41 -10.47
N ILE A 127 2.49 10.57 -9.56
CA ILE A 127 1.73 11.04 -8.39
C ILE A 127 2.59 11.94 -7.50
N GLY A 128 3.84 11.54 -7.23
CA GLY A 128 4.75 12.31 -6.39
C GLY A 128 5.12 13.65 -7.01
N GLN A 129 5.41 13.66 -8.31
CA GLN A 129 5.69 14.89 -9.04
C GLN A 129 4.47 15.82 -9.05
N GLY A 130 3.28 15.31 -9.37
CA GLY A 130 2.07 16.12 -9.40
C GLY A 130 1.71 16.71 -8.03
N LEU A 131 1.89 15.93 -6.96
CA LEU A 131 1.76 16.41 -5.59
C LEU A 131 2.79 17.50 -5.27
N SER A 132 4.05 17.33 -5.69
CA SER A 132 5.10 18.33 -5.47
C SER A 132 4.82 19.66 -6.15
N GLU A 133 4.36 19.61 -7.40
CA GLU A 133 4.14 20.80 -8.21
C GLU A 133 2.92 21.60 -7.74
N THR A 134 1.86 20.90 -7.31
CA THR A 134 0.56 21.52 -7.05
C THR A 134 0.19 21.59 -5.57
N GLY A 135 0.81 20.79 -4.72
CA GLY A 135 0.40 20.59 -3.32
C GLY A 135 -0.94 19.89 -3.17
N THR A 136 -1.49 19.34 -4.25
CA THR A 136 -2.79 18.65 -4.29
C THR A 136 -2.66 17.31 -5.00
N CYS A 137 -3.49 16.34 -4.62
CA CYS A 137 -3.48 15.05 -5.28
C CYS A 137 -3.84 15.19 -6.76
N PRO A 138 -2.93 14.86 -7.70
CA PRO A 138 -3.24 14.92 -9.12
C PRO A 138 -4.29 13.87 -9.48
N THR A 139 -4.96 14.06 -10.60
CA THR A 139 -5.83 13.04 -11.21
C THR A 139 -5.14 12.55 -12.48
N LEU A 140 -4.78 11.28 -12.52
CA LEU A 140 -4.13 10.62 -13.66
C LEU A 140 -5.13 9.86 -14.54
#